data_AF-R7U6H2-F1
#
_entry.id   AF-R7U6H2-F1
#
_cell.length_a   1.000
_cell.length_b   1.000
_cell.length_c   1.000
_cell.angle_alpha   90.00
_cell.angle_beta   90.00
_cell.angle_gamma   90.00
#
_symmetry.space_group_name_H-M   'P 1'
#
loop_
_entity.id
_entity.type
_entity.pdbx_description
1 polymer ?
#
loop_
_entity_poly.entity_id
_entity_poly.type
_entity_poly.pdbx_seq_one_letter_code
_entity_poly.pdbx_strand_id
1 'polypeptide(L)' 'DAKDDVDGSQKAGLRGILVQTGKYRSGDESKVDPGAYGVCKDFPAAVEKILEHNATCS' A
#
# COMPACT_ATOMS: atom_id res chain seq x y z
N ASP A 1 0.32 -7.90 -10.38
CA ASP A 1 -0.22 -6.54 -10.54
C ASP A 1 0.05 -5.77 -9.25
N ALA A 2 -0.02 -4.42 -9.22
CA ALA A 2 0.24 -3.65 -7.99
C ALA A 2 -0.63 -4.12 -6.81
N LYS A 3 -1.86 -4.54 -7.11
CA LYS A 3 -2.76 -5.23 -6.19
C LYS A 3 -2.19 -6.57 -5.70
N ASP A 4 -1.69 -7.43 -6.59
CA ASP A 4 -1.16 -8.76 -6.23
C ASP A 4 0.12 -8.64 -5.40
N ASP A 5 0.94 -7.61 -5.67
CA ASP A 5 2.14 -7.30 -4.88
C ASP A 5 1.75 -6.97 -3.43
N VAL A 6 0.72 -6.14 -3.26
CA VAL A 6 0.17 -5.74 -1.95
C VAL A 6 -0.48 -6.94 -1.25
N ASP A 7 -1.36 -7.67 -1.94
CA ASP A 7 -2.08 -8.84 -1.40
C ASP A 7 -1.12 -9.95 -0.95
N GLY A 8 -0.12 -10.26 -1.78
CA GLY A 8 0.93 -11.22 -1.46
C GLY A 8 1.78 -10.77 -0.27
N SER A 9 2.15 -9.49 -0.20
CA SER A 9 2.92 -8.95 0.93
C SER A 9 2.18 -9.08 2.25
N GLN A 10 0.86 -8.79 2.26
CA GLN A 10 0.03 -8.85 3.46
C GLN A 10 -0.20 -10.27 3.94
N LYS A 11 -0.40 -11.21 3.02
CA LYS A 11 -0.48 -12.64 3.35
C LYS A 11 0.81 -13.18 3.95
N ALA A 12 1.95 -12.58 3.63
CA ALA A 12 3.24 -12.88 4.24
C ALA A 12 3.48 -12.16 5.58
N GLY A 13 2.51 -11.39 6.11
CA GLY A 13 2.63 -10.64 7.36
C GLY A 13 3.34 -9.28 7.22
N LEU A 14 3.60 -8.82 5.99
CA LEU A 14 4.15 -7.49 5.73
C LEU A 14 3.02 -6.46 5.56
N ARG A 15 3.36 -5.17 5.65
CA ARG A 15 2.40 -4.09 5.39
C ARG A 15 2.54 -3.61 3.94
N GLY A 16 1.56 -3.94 3.10
CA GLY A 16 1.51 -3.52 1.70
C GLY A 16 0.82 -2.16 1.51
N ILE A 17 1.45 -1.25 0.75
CA ILE A 17 0.87 0.05 0.35
C ILE A 17 0.59 0.02 -1.14
N LEU A 18 -0.64 0.32 -1.54
CA LEU A 18 -1.04 0.45 -2.93
C LEU A 18 -0.80 1.89 -3.41
N VAL A 19 -0.04 2.07 -4.49
CA VAL A 19 0.15 3.40 -5.12
C VAL A 19 -0.74 3.55 -6.35
N GLN A 20 -1.36 4.71 -6.51
CA GLN A 20 -2.33 5.01 -7.57
C GLN A 20 -1.67 5.49 -8.87
N THR A 21 -0.49 4.95 -9.17
CA THR A 21 0.25 5.22 -10.41
C THR A 21 0.44 3.92 -11.22
N GLY A 22 0.90 4.04 -12.46
CA GLY A 22 1.20 2.89 -13.29
C GLY A 22 -0.04 2.10 -13.70
N LYS A 23 -0.13 0.83 -13.27
CA LYS A 23 -1.19 -0.12 -13.68
C LYS A 23 -2.47 -0.06 -12.83
N TYR A 24 -2.46 0.76 -11.78
CA TYR A 24 -3.60 0.93 -10.87
C TYR A 24 -4.87 1.39 -11.61
N ARG A 25 -6.01 0.86 -11.19
CA ARG A 25 -7.35 1.30 -11.57
C ARG A 25 -8.17 1.64 -10.33
N SER A 26 -9.05 2.63 -10.48
CA SER A 26 -10.02 2.98 -9.43
C SER A 26 -10.78 1.73 -8.98
N GLY A 27 -10.82 1.49 -7.66
CA GLY A 27 -11.42 0.31 -7.06
C GLY A 27 -10.47 -0.87 -6.85
N ASP A 28 -9.20 -0.81 -7.28
CA ASP A 28 -8.24 -1.89 -7.00
C ASP A 28 -7.95 -2.04 -5.49
N GLU A 29 -8.08 -0.97 -4.72
CA GLU A 29 -8.00 -0.98 -3.26
C GLU A 29 -9.04 -1.89 -2.60
N SER A 30 -10.21 -2.05 -3.21
CA SER A 30 -11.29 -2.91 -2.71
C SER A 30 -11.03 -4.40 -2.96
N LYS A 31 -10.03 -4.71 -3.78
CA LYS A 31 -9.75 -6.08 -4.20
C LYS A 31 -8.71 -6.75 -3.30
N VAL A 32 -7.93 -6.02 -2.51
CA VAL A 32 -6.90 -6.56 -1.62
C VAL A 32 -7.57 -7.09 -0.35
N ASP A 33 -7.25 -8.32 0.08
CA ASP A 33 -7.84 -8.92 1.29
C ASP A 33 -6.78 -9.69 2.13
N PRO A 34 -6.47 -9.23 3.37
CA PRO A 34 -7.05 -8.07 4.06
C PRO A 34 -6.71 -6.76 3.36
N GLY A 35 -7.59 -5.75 3.46
CA GLY A 35 -7.42 -4.45 2.79
C GLY A 35 -6.02 -3.84 2.96
N ALA A 36 -5.57 -3.08 1.95
CA ALA A 36 -4.23 -2.48 1.92
C ALA A 36 -3.92 -1.69 3.20
N TYR A 37 -2.68 -1.79 3.71
CA TYR A 37 -2.24 -0.99 4.86
C TYR A 37 -2.34 0.51 4.58
N GLY A 38 -2.18 0.90 3.32
CA GLY A 38 -2.43 2.25 2.85
C GLY A 38 -2.66 2.31 1.35
N VAL A 39 -3.33 3.38 0.92
CA VAL A 39 -3.44 3.77 -0.48
C VAL A 39 -2.85 5.17 -0.61
N CYS A 40 -1.91 5.35 -1.55
CA CYS A 40 -1.17 6.59 -1.75
C CYS A 40 -1.25 7.04 -3.21
N LYS A 41 -1.22 8.35 -3.46
CA LYS A 41 -1.28 8.90 -4.83
C LYS A 41 -0.11 8.45 -5.71
N ASP A 42 1.08 8.29 -5.12
CA ASP A 42 2.33 7.99 -5.79
C ASP A 42 3.35 7.39 -4.81
N PHE A 43 4.54 7.05 -5.33
CA PHE A 43 5.63 6.47 -4.55
C PHE A 43 6.19 7.42 -3.47
N PRO A 44 6.47 8.71 -3.75
CA PRO A 44 6.90 9.65 -2.71
C PRO A 44 5.93 9.73 -1.52
N ALA A 45 4.62 9.78 -1.77
CA ALA A 45 3.62 9.79 -0.70
C ALA A 45 3.62 8.50 0.14
N ALA A 46 3.93 7.35 -0.46
CA ALA A 46 4.09 6.10 0.27
C ALA A 46 5.34 6.13 1.18
N VAL A 47 6.45 6.70 0.71
CA VAL A 47 7.68 6.87 1.50
C VAL A 47 7.42 7.79 2.70
N GLU A 48 6.75 8.92 2.49
CA GLU A 48 6.38 9.85 3.56
C GLU A 48 5.53 9.15 4.63
N LYS A 49 4.51 8.39 4.23
CA LYS A 49 3.67 7.60 5.15
C LYS A 49 4.48 6.61 6.00
N ILE A 50 5.48 5.97 5.41
CA ILE A 50 6.37 5.03 6.13
C ILE A 50 7.22 5.79 7.16
N LEU A 51 7.80 6.92 6.77
CA LEU A 51 8.62 7.74 7.66
C LEU A 51 7.79 8.31 8.82
N GLU A 52 6.59 8.85 8.55
CA GLU A 52 5.66 9.34 9.57
C GLU A 52 5.27 8.27 10.57
N HIS A 53 4.90 7.08 10.08
CA HIS A 53 4.54 5.96 10.95
C HIS A 53 5.69 5.56 11.87
N ASN A 54 6.91 5.47 11.34
CA ASN A 54 8.09 5.08 12.10
C ASN A 54 8.54 6.18 13.08
N ALA A 55 8.33 7.45 12.75
CA ALA A 55 8.64 8.56 13.63
C ALA A 55 7.64 8.67 14.80
N THR A 56 6.35 8.42 14.53
CA THR A 56 5.27 8.53 15.53
C THR A 56 5.13 7.32 16.45
N CYS A 57 5.69 6.17 16.07
CA CYS A 57 5.76 4.98 16.92
C CYS A 57 7.04 4.91 17.79
N SER A 58 7.70 6.05 18.03
CA SER A 58 8.86 6.20 18.92
C SER A 58 8.44 6.38 20.37
#